data_AF-A0A8S9C415-F1
#
_entry.id   AF-A0A8S9C415-F1
#
_cell.length_a   1.000
_cell.length_b   1.000
_cell.length_c   1.000
_cell.angle_alpha   90.00
_cell.angle_beta   90.00
_cell.angle_gamma   90.00
#
_symmetry.space_group_name_H-M   'P 1'
#
loop_
_entity.id
_entity.type
_entity.pdbx_description
1 polymer ?
#
loop_
_entity_poly.entity_id
_entity_poly.type
_entity_poly.pdbx_seq_one_letter_code
_entity_poly.pdbx_strand_id
1 'polypeptide(L)'
;MTSLTQFDLFPLLPFELRIKIWGVALTTPRTVSISCKKGHLDTERRITLSFTSHTPPHPLLRVCHESRFETLNTYSYVPMFKTDVSPRCIYVNFTYDTIRCAAAVLEYLGREEVAGLRKMVLEVGDGAYFGHFHMDTIKRMGQLEELELRTVQAVIKNWGSERVLESLGTDFERERFTDPGWKCPKVRIINTENGELLRTVEGGALVEGWKEGDEYPEHLL
;
A
#
# COMPACT_ATOMS: atom_id res chain seq x y z
N MET A 1 -15.50 -10.63 37.96
CA MET A 1 -14.94 -9.99 36.75
C MET A 1 -13.45 -10.25 36.75
N THR A 2 -12.99 -11.27 36.02
CA THR A 2 -11.56 -11.56 35.85
C THR A 2 -10.97 -10.51 34.91
N SER A 3 -10.07 -9.67 35.41
CA SER A 3 -9.33 -8.75 34.54
C SER A 3 -8.41 -9.59 33.65
N LEU A 4 -8.67 -9.60 32.34
CA LEU A 4 -7.84 -10.26 31.31
C LEU A 4 -6.52 -9.49 31.13
N THR A 5 -5.70 -9.42 32.19
CA THR A 5 -4.39 -8.77 32.19
C THR A 5 -3.25 -9.74 31.90
N GLN A 6 -3.52 -11.04 31.94
CA GLN A 6 -2.54 -12.10 31.69
C GLN A 6 -3.00 -13.01 30.57
N PHE A 7 -2.03 -13.42 29.76
CA PHE A 7 -2.23 -14.31 28.63
C PHE A 7 -1.60 -15.66 28.97
N ASP A 8 -2.45 -16.61 29.37
CA ASP A 8 -2.03 -17.91 29.92
C ASP A 8 -2.29 -19.07 28.95
N LEU A 9 -2.45 -18.81 27.65
CA LEU A 9 -2.77 -19.88 26.69
C LEU A 9 -1.60 -20.82 26.41
N PHE A 10 -0.35 -20.33 26.46
CA PHE A 10 0.84 -21.14 26.16
C PHE A 10 1.98 -21.10 27.20
N PRO A 11 1.75 -20.86 28.51
CA PRO A 11 2.84 -20.70 29.48
C PRO A 11 3.67 -21.97 29.66
N LEU A 12 3.09 -23.13 29.33
CA LEU A 12 3.76 -24.44 29.42
C LEU A 12 4.51 -24.81 28.14
N LEU A 13 4.42 -24.02 27.07
CA LEU A 13 5.18 -24.28 25.85
C LEU A 13 6.64 -23.83 26.01
N PRO A 14 7.60 -24.63 25.51
CA PRO A 14 8.97 -24.19 25.31
C PRO A 14 9.02 -22.86 24.57
N PHE A 15 10.01 -22.05 24.92
CA PHE A 15 10.18 -20.70 24.38
C PHE A 15 10.26 -20.69 22.84
N GLU A 16 10.92 -21.68 22.27
CA GLU A 16 11.08 -21.84 20.82
C GLU A 16 9.74 -22.03 20.12
N LEU A 17 8.80 -22.75 20.73
CA LEU A 17 7.46 -22.94 20.18
C LEU A 17 6.64 -21.65 20.28
N ARG A 18 6.78 -20.90 21.39
CA ARG A 18 6.11 -19.60 21.54
C ARG A 18 6.58 -18.60 20.48
N ILE A 19 7.88 -18.45 20.26
CA ILE A 19 8.42 -17.61 19.17
C ILE A 19 7.86 -18.04 17.82
N LYS A 20 7.83 -19.34 17.52
CA LYS A 20 7.27 -19.83 16.25
C LYS A 20 5.80 -19.46 16.09
N ILE A 21 5.00 -19.54 17.16
CA ILE A 21 3.59 -19.14 17.15
C ILE A 21 3.46 -17.63 16.84
N TRP A 22 4.24 -16.80 17.53
CA TRP A 22 4.27 -15.36 17.26
C TRP A 22 4.69 -15.06 15.84
N GLY A 23 5.71 -15.74 15.34
CA GLY A 23 6.19 -15.58 13.99
C GLY A 23 5.14 -15.87 12.96
N VAL A 24 4.50 -17.04 13.01
CA VAL A 24 3.42 -17.39 12.08
C VAL A 24 2.31 -16.35 12.10
N ALA A 25 1.90 -15.91 13.30
CA ALA A 25 0.85 -14.91 13.44
C ALA A 25 1.25 -13.53 12.88
N LEU A 26 2.50 -13.09 13.09
CA LEU A 26 3.01 -11.78 12.66
C LEU A 26 3.36 -11.73 11.18
N THR A 27 3.68 -12.87 10.55
CA THR A 27 3.97 -12.94 9.12
C THR A 27 2.75 -13.29 8.27
N THR A 28 1.60 -13.55 8.89
CA THR A 28 0.36 -13.83 8.15
C THR A 28 -0.08 -12.55 7.43
N PRO A 29 -0.20 -12.55 6.08
CA PRO A 29 -0.57 -11.36 5.35
C PRO A 29 -1.93 -10.81 5.77
N ARG A 30 -2.03 -9.49 5.87
CA ARG A 30 -3.28 -8.78 6.18
C ARG A 30 -3.39 -7.48 5.41
N THR A 31 -4.62 -7.03 5.20
CA THR A 31 -4.90 -5.73 4.56
C THR A 31 -5.21 -4.67 5.61
N VAL A 32 -4.38 -3.63 5.66
CA VAL A 32 -4.58 -2.48 6.55
C VAL A 32 -5.25 -1.36 5.77
N SER A 33 -6.55 -1.17 6.01
CA SER A 33 -7.35 -0.14 5.36
C SER A 33 -7.13 1.19 6.06
N ILE A 34 -6.60 2.19 5.34
CA ILE A 34 -6.31 3.52 5.85
C ILE A 34 -7.14 4.59 5.14
N SER A 35 -7.46 5.64 5.87
CA SER A 35 -8.06 6.88 5.37
C SER A 35 -7.39 8.07 6.02
N CYS A 36 -7.49 9.24 5.40
CA CYS A 36 -6.92 10.47 5.93
C CYS A 36 -8.00 11.52 6.16
N LYS A 37 -7.97 12.18 7.32
CA LYS A 37 -8.74 13.39 7.57
C LYS A 37 -7.96 14.57 7.00
N LYS A 38 -8.53 15.17 5.95
CA LYS A 38 -7.98 16.34 5.27
C LYS A 38 -8.26 17.60 6.08
N GLY A 39 -7.35 18.55 6.04
CA GLY A 39 -7.49 19.87 6.61
C GLY A 39 -6.79 20.91 5.76
N HIS A 40 -6.86 22.15 6.22
CA HIS A 40 -6.23 23.30 5.58
C HIS A 40 -5.46 24.06 6.66
N LEU A 41 -4.20 24.38 6.40
CA LEU A 41 -3.41 25.25 7.27
C LEU A 41 -3.72 26.72 6.98
N ASP A 42 -3.95 27.03 5.71
CA ASP A 42 -4.41 28.31 5.17
C ASP A 42 -5.27 28.07 3.90
N THR A 43 -5.68 29.13 3.20
CA THR A 43 -6.53 29.04 1.98
C THR A 43 -5.93 28.15 0.88
N GLU A 44 -4.60 27.98 0.85
CA GLU A 44 -3.89 27.32 -0.25
C GLU A 44 -3.27 25.97 0.14
N ARG A 45 -2.88 25.79 1.41
CA ARG A 45 -2.12 24.63 1.88
C ARG A 45 -3.02 23.57 2.50
N ARG A 46 -3.27 22.51 1.72
CA ARG A 46 -3.88 21.27 2.21
C ARG A 46 -2.91 20.53 3.12
N ILE A 47 -3.40 20.07 4.26
CA ILE A 47 -2.64 19.26 5.22
C ILE A 47 -3.41 18.01 5.60
N THR A 48 -2.68 17.00 6.08
CA THR A 48 -3.29 15.83 6.72
C THR A 48 -3.40 16.07 8.22
N LEU A 49 -4.63 16.13 8.73
CA LEU A 49 -4.85 16.28 10.17
C LEU A 49 -4.57 14.97 10.91
N SER A 50 -4.99 13.85 10.35
CA SER A 50 -4.78 12.53 10.94
C SER A 50 -4.99 11.42 9.91
N PHE A 51 -4.22 10.34 10.02
CA PHE A 51 -4.60 9.07 9.42
C PHE A 51 -5.43 8.24 10.41
N THR A 52 -6.37 7.47 9.85
CA THR A 52 -7.21 6.54 10.60
C THR A 52 -7.20 5.19 9.89
N SER A 53 -7.21 4.11 10.66
CA SER A 53 -7.41 2.78 10.11
C SER A 53 -8.74 2.20 10.57
N HIS A 54 -9.44 1.56 9.64
CA HIS A 54 -10.61 0.74 9.96
C HIS A 54 -10.20 -0.69 10.32
N THR A 55 -8.95 -1.07 10.03
CA THR A 55 -8.38 -2.35 10.46
C THR A 55 -7.82 -2.17 11.88
N PRO A 56 -8.16 -3.05 12.84
CA PRO A 56 -7.60 -2.95 14.18
C PRO A 56 -6.07 -3.15 14.18
N PRO A 57 -5.33 -2.58 15.14
CA PRO A 57 -3.91 -2.87 15.33
C PRO A 57 -3.68 -4.38 15.49
N HIS A 58 -2.47 -4.85 15.14
CA HIS A 58 -2.15 -6.26 15.29
C HIS A 58 -2.39 -6.70 16.74
N PRO A 59 -3.20 -7.75 17.02
CA PRO A 59 -3.57 -8.12 18.38
C PRO A 59 -2.34 -8.33 19.29
N LEU A 60 -1.27 -8.89 18.73
CA LEU A 60 -0.02 -9.19 19.44
C LEU A 60 0.72 -7.96 19.99
N LEU A 61 0.36 -6.73 19.58
CA LEU A 61 0.85 -5.51 20.22
C LEU A 61 0.34 -5.34 21.66
N ARG A 62 -0.75 -6.04 22.03
CA ARG A 62 -1.49 -5.86 23.28
C ARG A 62 -1.72 -7.15 24.07
N VAL A 63 -1.35 -8.31 23.54
CA VAL A 63 -1.58 -9.61 24.20
C VAL A 63 -0.72 -9.77 25.44
N CYS A 64 0.60 -9.71 25.32
CA CYS A 64 1.53 -9.77 26.44
C CYS A 64 2.85 -9.06 26.12
N HIS A 65 3.75 -8.98 27.10
CA HIS A 65 5.06 -8.33 26.91
C HIS A 65 5.91 -9.02 25.85
N GLU A 66 5.96 -10.35 25.88
CA GLU A 66 6.70 -11.16 24.90
C GLU A 66 6.17 -10.94 23.48
N SER A 67 4.86 -11.05 23.27
CA SER A 67 4.27 -10.86 21.94
C SER A 67 4.53 -9.46 21.40
N ARG A 68 4.48 -8.44 22.27
CA ARG A 68 4.77 -7.05 21.91
C ARG A 68 6.24 -6.89 21.54
N PHE A 69 7.15 -7.50 22.28
CA PHE A 69 8.58 -7.49 21.98
C PHE A 69 8.85 -8.14 20.62
N GLU A 70 8.32 -9.34 20.38
CA GLU A 70 8.47 -10.01 19.08
C GLU A 70 7.89 -9.17 17.93
N THR A 71 6.73 -8.54 18.14
CA THR A 71 6.09 -7.67 17.14
C THR A 71 6.97 -6.50 16.74
N LEU A 72 7.52 -5.76 17.71
CA LEU A 72 8.24 -4.51 17.47
C LEU A 72 9.72 -4.74 17.11
N ASN A 73 10.37 -5.70 17.75
CA ASN A 73 11.82 -5.92 17.64
C ASN A 73 12.16 -6.98 16.60
N THR A 74 11.53 -8.15 16.66
CA THR A 74 11.87 -9.29 15.79
C THR A 74 11.21 -9.16 14.42
N TYR A 75 9.92 -8.81 14.39
CA TYR A 75 9.13 -8.69 13.16
C TYR A 75 8.94 -7.23 12.73
N SER A 76 9.69 -6.29 13.31
CA SER A 76 9.87 -4.92 12.82
C SER A 76 8.57 -4.17 12.46
N TYR A 77 7.49 -4.38 13.21
CA TYR A 77 6.30 -3.53 13.07
C TYR A 77 6.62 -2.13 13.56
N VAL A 78 6.41 -1.13 12.69
CA VAL A 78 6.75 0.26 12.96
C VAL A 78 5.50 1.15 12.98
N PRO A 79 5.47 2.18 13.85
CA PRO A 79 4.37 3.14 13.86
C PRO A 79 4.52 4.15 12.71
N MET A 80 3.67 4.02 11.69
CA MET A 80 3.63 4.86 10.48
C MET A 80 2.38 5.75 10.45
N PHE A 81 2.26 6.58 9.41
CA PHE A 81 1.10 7.44 9.15
C PHE A 81 0.84 8.42 10.28
N LYS A 82 1.93 8.99 10.81
CA LYS A 82 1.90 10.02 11.84
C LYS A 82 1.70 11.38 11.21
N THR A 83 1.09 12.30 11.95
CA THR A 83 0.99 13.71 11.57
C THR A 83 1.41 14.56 12.75
N ASP A 84 1.85 15.80 12.49
CA ASP A 84 2.24 16.73 13.57
C ASP A 84 1.04 17.11 14.47
N VAL A 85 -0.17 16.95 13.94
CA VAL A 85 -1.43 17.36 14.60
C VAL A 85 -2.04 16.21 15.42
N SER A 86 -1.74 14.95 15.10
CA SER A 86 -2.35 13.79 15.75
C SER A 86 -1.30 12.84 16.33
N PRO A 87 -1.40 12.48 17.62
CA PRO A 87 -0.51 11.48 18.21
C PRO A 87 -0.81 10.05 17.73
N ARG A 88 -1.83 9.87 16.88
CA ARG A 88 -2.23 8.56 16.37
C ARG A 88 -1.22 8.09 15.33
N CYS A 89 -0.96 6.79 15.37
CA CYS A 89 -0.17 6.10 14.36
C CYS A 89 -0.84 4.76 14.04
N ILE A 90 -0.43 4.20 12.92
CA ILE A 90 -0.87 2.88 12.47
C ILE A 90 0.37 2.00 12.44
N TYR A 91 0.36 0.92 13.22
CA TYR A 91 1.45 -0.05 13.22
C TYR A 91 1.32 -0.96 12.01
N VAL A 92 2.37 -0.94 11.18
CA VAL A 92 2.44 -1.71 9.94
C VAL A 92 3.78 -2.41 9.83
N ASN A 93 3.78 -3.51 9.08
CA ASN A 93 5.00 -4.10 8.54
C ASN A 93 4.84 -4.14 7.01
N PHE A 94 5.60 -3.33 6.28
CA PHE A 94 5.45 -3.24 4.83
C PHE A 94 5.84 -4.51 4.04
N THR A 95 6.49 -5.49 4.68
CA THR A 95 6.78 -6.79 4.06
C THR A 95 5.53 -7.68 4.03
N TYR A 96 4.74 -7.68 5.10
CA TYR A 96 3.60 -8.60 5.25
C TYR A 96 2.24 -7.93 5.10
N ASP A 97 2.13 -6.64 5.42
CA ASP A 97 0.89 -5.88 5.35
C ASP A 97 0.71 -5.28 3.95
N THR A 98 -0.49 -5.43 3.40
CA THR A 98 -0.94 -4.70 2.21
C THR A 98 -1.71 -3.45 2.64
N ILE A 99 -1.33 -2.27 2.14
CA ILE A 99 -2.02 -1.03 2.47
C ILE A 99 -3.16 -0.77 1.50
N ARG A 100 -4.38 -0.58 2.02
CA ARG A 100 -5.57 -0.26 1.23
C ARG A 100 -6.05 1.15 1.50
N CYS A 101 -6.27 1.96 0.46
CA CYS A 101 -6.82 3.30 0.60
C CYS A 101 -7.49 3.78 -0.68
N ALA A 102 -8.20 4.91 -0.63
CA ALA A 102 -8.63 5.59 -1.84
C ALA A 102 -7.43 6.23 -2.55
N ALA A 103 -7.44 6.28 -3.90
CA ALA A 103 -6.34 6.86 -4.68
C ALA A 103 -6.01 8.31 -4.26
N ALA A 104 -7.02 9.10 -3.90
CA ALA A 104 -6.86 10.47 -3.39
C ALA A 104 -6.12 10.57 -2.03
N VAL A 105 -5.80 9.46 -1.36
CA VAL A 105 -4.96 9.43 -0.15
C VAL A 105 -3.47 9.48 -0.51
N LEU A 106 -3.09 9.09 -1.74
CA LEU A 106 -1.69 9.07 -2.19
C LEU A 106 -1.00 10.43 -2.08
N GLU A 107 -1.71 11.52 -2.38
CA GLU A 107 -1.22 12.91 -2.29
C GLU A 107 -0.77 13.30 -0.87
N TYR A 108 -1.20 12.55 0.14
CA TYR A 108 -0.97 12.85 1.55
C TYR A 108 0.08 11.96 2.19
N LEU A 109 0.59 10.96 1.45
CA LEU A 109 1.61 10.06 1.97
C LEU A 109 2.95 10.78 2.10
N GLY A 110 3.60 10.61 3.25
CA GLY A 110 4.92 11.15 3.49
C GLY A 110 6.01 10.36 2.77
N ARG A 111 7.24 10.89 2.81
CA ARG A 111 8.40 10.28 2.16
C ARG A 111 8.69 8.87 2.70
N GLU A 112 8.56 8.68 4.01
CA GLU A 112 8.82 7.39 4.65
C GLU A 112 7.78 6.35 4.27
N GLU A 113 6.49 6.72 4.25
CA GLU A 113 5.42 5.84 3.77
C GLU A 113 5.66 5.44 2.32
N VAL A 114 5.88 6.42 1.43
CA VAL A 114 6.11 6.18 -0.01
C VAL A 114 7.32 5.27 -0.25
N ALA A 115 8.41 5.46 0.49
CA ALA A 115 9.62 4.66 0.32
C ALA A 115 9.49 3.21 0.83
N GLY A 116 8.65 2.99 1.85
CA GLY A 116 8.50 1.68 2.49
C GLY A 116 7.42 0.80 1.89
N LEU A 117 6.43 1.36 1.18
CA LEU A 117 5.29 0.61 0.65
C LEU A 117 5.71 -0.42 -0.41
N ARG A 118 5.32 -1.68 -0.19
CA ARG A 118 5.59 -2.81 -1.10
C ARG A 118 4.35 -3.38 -1.76
N LYS A 119 3.21 -3.38 -1.07
CA LYS A 119 1.93 -3.93 -1.57
C LYS A 119 0.80 -2.96 -1.29
N MET A 120 0.02 -2.64 -2.31
CA MET A 120 -1.08 -1.68 -2.18
C MET A 120 -2.36 -2.10 -2.90
N VAL A 121 -3.49 -1.69 -2.35
CA VAL A 121 -4.81 -1.72 -2.99
C VAL A 121 -5.37 -0.29 -3.02
N LEU A 122 -5.62 0.23 -4.22
CA LEU A 122 -6.20 1.56 -4.40
C LEU A 122 -7.65 1.44 -4.87
N GLU A 123 -8.55 2.11 -4.16
CA GLU A 123 -9.90 2.38 -4.65
C GLU A 123 -9.85 3.57 -5.61
N VAL A 124 -10.04 3.29 -6.89
CA VAL A 124 -9.99 4.25 -7.98
C VAL A 124 -11.41 4.69 -8.32
N GLY A 125 -11.76 5.90 -7.90
CA GLY A 125 -13.05 6.52 -8.20
C GLY A 125 -13.17 7.02 -9.63
N ASP A 126 -12.08 7.54 -10.20
CA ASP A 126 -12.00 8.00 -11.58
C ASP A 126 -10.74 7.45 -12.24
N GLY A 127 -10.92 6.49 -13.15
CA GLY A 127 -9.81 5.85 -13.85
C GLY A 127 -9.23 6.71 -14.98
N ALA A 128 -9.99 7.67 -15.53
CA ALA A 128 -9.57 8.45 -16.68
C ALA A 128 -8.45 9.45 -16.36
N TYR A 129 -8.41 9.93 -15.12
CA TYR A 129 -7.38 10.88 -14.65
C TYR A 129 -6.37 10.26 -13.68
N PHE A 130 -6.45 8.96 -13.44
CA PHE A 130 -5.58 8.29 -12.48
C PHE A 130 -4.10 8.49 -12.82
N GLY A 131 -3.70 8.25 -14.07
CA GLY A 131 -2.33 8.46 -14.51
C GLY A 131 -1.85 9.88 -14.26
N HIS A 132 -2.67 10.89 -14.60
CA HIS A 132 -2.31 12.29 -14.43
C HIS A 132 -2.07 12.71 -12.97
N PHE A 133 -2.90 12.24 -12.03
CA PHE A 133 -2.81 12.69 -10.64
C PHE A 133 -1.94 11.81 -9.73
N HIS A 134 -1.75 10.54 -10.08
CA HIS A 134 -1.19 9.58 -9.13
C HIS A 134 0.09 8.91 -9.61
N MET A 135 0.38 8.93 -10.91
CA MET A 135 1.50 8.16 -11.46
C MET A 135 2.86 8.61 -10.92
N ASP A 136 3.10 9.92 -10.81
CA ASP A 136 4.33 10.45 -10.19
C ASP A 136 4.53 9.93 -8.77
N THR A 137 3.45 9.76 -8.01
CA THR A 137 3.54 9.24 -6.64
C THR A 137 3.87 7.75 -6.64
N ILE A 138 3.28 6.99 -7.57
CA ILE A 138 3.56 5.55 -7.73
C ILE A 138 5.02 5.33 -8.18
N LYS A 139 5.54 6.14 -9.11
CA LYS A 139 6.95 6.08 -9.54
C LYS A 139 7.93 6.33 -8.39
N ARG A 140 7.58 7.21 -7.44
CA ARG A 140 8.38 7.45 -6.23
C ARG A 140 8.37 6.28 -5.25
N MET A 141 7.42 5.35 -5.34
CA MET A 141 7.37 4.16 -4.51
C MET A 141 8.34 3.09 -5.02
N GLY A 142 9.65 3.33 -4.88
CA GLY A 142 10.69 2.48 -5.46
C GLY A 142 10.76 1.04 -4.93
N GLN A 143 10.02 0.71 -3.86
CA GLN A 143 9.89 -0.65 -3.32
C GLN A 143 8.52 -1.29 -3.61
N LEU A 144 7.64 -0.62 -4.35
CA LEU A 144 6.32 -1.14 -4.66
C LEU A 144 6.44 -2.33 -5.62
N GLU A 145 6.01 -3.49 -5.17
CA GLU A 145 6.07 -4.76 -5.88
C GLU A 145 4.72 -5.12 -6.49
N GLU A 146 3.63 -4.86 -5.75
CA GLU A 146 2.28 -5.25 -6.13
C GLU A 146 1.30 -4.09 -5.94
N LEU A 147 0.53 -3.80 -6.98
CA LEU A 147 -0.51 -2.76 -6.97
C LEU A 147 -1.82 -3.32 -7.51
N GLU A 148 -2.87 -3.27 -6.69
CA GLU A 148 -4.23 -3.61 -7.10
C GLU A 148 -5.06 -2.33 -7.25
N LEU A 149 -5.61 -2.10 -8.43
CA LEU A 149 -6.52 -0.99 -8.71
C LEU A 149 -7.95 -1.50 -8.74
N ARG A 150 -8.77 -1.07 -7.79
CA ARG A 150 -10.19 -1.42 -7.70
C ARG A 150 -11.04 -0.30 -8.27
N THR A 151 -11.82 -0.60 -9.30
CA THR A 151 -12.68 0.39 -9.96
C THR A 151 -14.12 -0.12 -10.13
N VAL A 152 -15.09 0.78 -10.06
CA VAL A 152 -16.52 0.45 -10.11
C VAL A 152 -17.03 0.47 -11.56
N GLN A 153 -17.85 -0.51 -11.93
CA GLN A 153 -18.34 -0.72 -13.29
C GLN A 153 -19.25 0.42 -13.82
N ALA A 154 -19.79 1.28 -12.96
CA ALA A 154 -20.57 2.44 -13.34
C ALA A 154 -19.74 3.58 -13.99
N VAL A 155 -18.47 3.76 -13.59
CA VAL A 155 -17.51 4.69 -14.24
C VAL A 155 -17.18 4.18 -15.65
N ILE A 156 -17.10 2.86 -15.76
CA ILE A 156 -16.86 2.07 -16.95
C ILE A 156 -18.03 2.16 -17.95
N LYS A 157 -19.30 2.33 -17.53
CA LYS A 157 -20.46 2.36 -18.45
C LYS A 157 -20.69 3.69 -19.20
N ASN A 158 -20.26 4.83 -18.66
CA ASN A 158 -20.57 6.14 -19.27
C ASN A 158 -19.56 6.62 -20.32
N TRP A 159 -18.33 6.08 -20.34
CA TRP A 159 -17.23 6.53 -21.23
C TRP A 159 -16.77 5.47 -22.23
N GLY A 160 -17.43 4.30 -22.25
CA GLY A 160 -16.95 3.10 -22.92
C GLY A 160 -16.01 2.35 -21.99
N SER A 161 -16.46 1.22 -21.48
CA SER A 161 -15.81 0.40 -20.46
C SER A 161 -14.36 0.06 -20.76
N GLU A 162 -14.12 -0.16 -22.04
CA GLU A 162 -12.84 -0.52 -22.61
C GLU A 162 -11.84 0.64 -22.53
N ARG A 163 -12.28 1.89 -22.77
CA ARG A 163 -11.38 3.06 -22.82
C ARG A 163 -10.74 3.40 -21.47
N VAL A 164 -11.47 3.24 -20.38
CA VAL A 164 -10.92 3.52 -19.03
C VAL A 164 -9.92 2.43 -18.62
N LEU A 165 -10.20 1.16 -18.93
CA LEU A 165 -9.30 0.04 -18.67
C LEU A 165 -8.06 0.07 -19.58
N GLU A 166 -8.25 0.48 -20.83
CA GLU A 166 -7.18 0.78 -21.75
C GLU A 166 -6.32 1.91 -21.22
N SER A 167 -6.91 3.04 -20.81
CA SER A 167 -6.18 4.18 -20.25
C SER A 167 -5.35 3.79 -19.04
N LEU A 168 -5.95 3.14 -18.04
CA LEU A 168 -5.23 2.76 -16.82
C LEU A 168 -4.02 1.88 -17.11
N GLY A 169 -4.18 0.83 -17.93
CA GLY A 169 -3.04 -0.01 -18.27
C GLY A 169 -2.02 0.70 -19.17
N THR A 170 -2.48 1.53 -20.10
CA THR A 170 -1.63 2.29 -21.02
C THR A 170 -0.82 3.36 -20.29
N ASP A 171 -1.34 3.94 -19.21
CA ASP A 171 -0.60 4.91 -18.39
C ASP A 171 0.65 4.27 -17.79
N PHE A 172 0.56 3.03 -17.26
CA PHE A 172 1.73 2.30 -16.77
C PHE A 172 2.71 1.98 -17.89
N GLU A 173 2.23 1.46 -19.02
CA GLU A 173 3.11 1.13 -20.14
C GLU A 173 3.80 2.38 -20.68
N ARG A 174 3.07 3.48 -20.87
CA ARG A 174 3.64 4.76 -21.31
C ARG A 174 4.76 5.22 -20.38
N GLU A 175 4.54 5.16 -19.07
CA GLU A 175 5.59 5.54 -18.12
C GLU A 175 6.81 4.61 -18.14
N ARG A 176 6.60 3.31 -18.39
CA ARG A 176 7.70 2.36 -18.59
C ARG A 176 8.50 2.68 -19.85
N PHE A 177 7.85 3.14 -20.93
CA PHE A 177 8.57 3.61 -22.11
C PHE A 177 9.28 4.94 -21.86
N THR A 178 8.70 5.86 -21.09
CA THR A 178 9.34 7.14 -20.72
C THR A 178 10.55 6.92 -19.80
N ASP A 179 10.48 5.96 -18.89
CA ASP A 179 11.55 5.58 -17.97
C ASP A 179 11.76 4.05 -18.00
N PRO A 180 12.55 3.54 -18.97
CA PRO A 180 12.79 2.09 -19.12
C PRO A 180 13.41 1.43 -17.88
N GLY A 181 14.10 2.21 -17.04
CA GLY A 181 14.72 1.74 -15.80
C GLY A 181 13.76 1.68 -14.61
N TRP A 182 12.56 2.24 -14.75
CA TRP A 182 11.57 2.22 -13.69
C TRP A 182 11.13 0.80 -13.37
N LYS A 183 11.32 0.40 -12.11
CA LYS A 183 10.80 -0.85 -11.56
C LYS A 183 9.29 -0.73 -11.32
N CYS A 184 8.52 -0.83 -12.40
CA CYS A 184 7.06 -0.81 -12.33
C CYS A 184 6.56 -1.96 -11.44
N PRO A 185 5.61 -1.73 -10.52
CA PRO A 185 4.98 -2.81 -9.77
C PRO A 185 4.19 -3.71 -10.73
N LYS A 186 3.91 -4.95 -10.30
CA LYS A 186 2.89 -5.76 -10.96
C LYS A 186 1.52 -5.15 -10.66
N VAL A 187 0.80 -4.74 -11.70
CA VAL A 187 -0.51 -4.08 -11.56
C VAL A 187 -1.63 -5.02 -11.91
N ARG A 188 -2.65 -5.12 -11.04
CA ARG A 188 -3.89 -5.85 -11.29
C ARG A 188 -5.06 -4.89 -11.21
N ILE A 189 -5.85 -4.81 -12.27
CA ILE A 189 -7.07 -3.99 -12.31
C ILE A 189 -8.25 -4.91 -12.07
N ILE A 190 -9.02 -4.64 -11.02
CA ILE A 190 -10.10 -5.49 -10.54
C ILE A 190 -11.41 -4.69 -10.50
N ASN A 191 -12.49 -5.33 -10.94
CA ASN A 191 -13.83 -4.80 -10.79
C ASN A 191 -14.29 -4.88 -9.33
N THR A 192 -14.63 -3.75 -8.73
CA THR A 192 -15.04 -3.68 -7.32
C THR A 192 -16.36 -4.42 -7.05
N GLU A 193 -17.27 -4.54 -8.02
CA GLU A 193 -18.61 -5.10 -7.83
C GLU A 193 -18.61 -6.63 -7.75
N ASN A 194 -17.89 -7.29 -8.68
CA ASN A 194 -17.88 -8.74 -8.80
C ASN A 194 -16.51 -9.37 -8.46
N GLY A 195 -15.47 -8.57 -8.22
CA GLY A 195 -14.11 -9.03 -7.93
C GLY A 195 -13.37 -9.60 -9.14
N GLU A 196 -13.89 -9.42 -10.35
CA GLU A 196 -13.31 -9.93 -11.58
C GLU A 196 -12.01 -9.22 -11.92
N LEU A 197 -10.99 -9.98 -12.30
CA LEU A 197 -9.74 -9.45 -12.82
C LEU A 197 -9.97 -8.97 -14.25
N LEU A 198 -9.88 -7.65 -14.46
CA LEU A 198 -10.12 -7.02 -15.75
C LEU A 198 -8.85 -6.98 -16.61
N ARG A 199 -7.70 -6.67 -15.98
CA ARG A 199 -6.41 -6.54 -16.68
C ARG A 199 -5.25 -6.76 -15.72
N THR A 200 -4.13 -7.23 -16.26
CA THR A 200 -2.84 -7.27 -15.57
C THR A 200 -1.80 -6.51 -16.41
N VAL A 201 -0.96 -5.72 -15.75
CA VAL A 201 0.27 -5.15 -16.30
C VAL A 201 1.42 -5.86 -15.58
N GLU A 202 2.30 -6.50 -16.34
CA GLU A 202 3.46 -7.16 -15.74
C GLU A 202 4.45 -6.12 -15.20
N GLY A 203 5.00 -6.41 -14.01
CA GLY A 203 5.96 -5.52 -13.36
C GLY A 203 7.37 -5.65 -13.92
N GLY A 204 8.28 -4.87 -13.33
CA GLY A 204 9.70 -4.84 -13.67
C GLY A 204 10.07 -3.70 -14.63
N ALA A 205 11.37 -3.44 -14.71
CA ALA A 205 11.94 -2.50 -15.66
C ALA A 205 11.89 -3.08 -17.08
N LEU A 206 11.75 -2.23 -18.09
CA LEU A 206 11.94 -2.65 -19.48
C LEU A 206 13.42 -2.92 -19.75
N VAL A 207 14.30 -2.09 -19.17
CA VAL A 207 15.75 -2.27 -19.22
C VAL A 207 16.32 -2.14 -17.81
N GLU A 208 16.77 -3.27 -17.27
CA GLU A 208 17.37 -3.32 -15.93
C GLU A 208 18.61 -2.42 -15.85
N GLY A 209 18.60 -1.51 -14.88
CA GLY A 209 19.73 -0.61 -14.60
C GLY A 209 19.81 0.65 -15.47
N TRP A 210 18.89 0.84 -16.43
CA TRP A 210 18.79 2.06 -17.21
C TRP A 210 18.53 3.27 -16.31
N LYS A 211 19.15 4.41 -16.63
CA LYS A 211 18.98 5.67 -15.93
C LYS A 211 18.76 6.81 -16.92
N GLU A 212 18.12 7.87 -16.43
CA GLU A 212 18.00 9.11 -17.18
C GLU A 212 19.38 9.62 -17.62
N GLY A 213 19.58 9.76 -18.94
CA GLY A 213 20.84 10.13 -19.57
C GLY A 213 21.55 8.97 -20.29
N ASP A 214 21.15 7.72 -20.07
CA ASP A 214 21.60 6.58 -20.87
C ASP A 214 20.96 6.64 -22.28
N GLU A 215 21.63 6.03 -23.27
CA GLU A 215 21.06 5.90 -24.62
C GLU A 215 19.73 5.14 -24.59
N TYR A 216 18.76 5.63 -25.35
CA TYR A 216 17.46 4.97 -25.41
C TYR A 216 17.58 3.64 -26.17
N PRO A 217 17.07 2.52 -25.63
CA PRO A 217 17.26 1.22 -26.24
C PRO A 217 16.62 1.13 -27.63
N GLU A 218 17.39 0.78 -28.66
CA GLU A 218 16.91 0.74 -30.06
C GLU A 218 15.73 -0.21 -30.28
N HIS A 219 15.61 -1.27 -29.49
CA HIS A 219 14.52 -2.24 -29.57
C HIS A 219 13.18 -1.73 -29.00
N LEU A 220 13.17 -0.55 -28.38
CA LEU A 220 11.98 0.13 -27.86
C LEU A 220 11.58 1.36 -28.70
N LEU A 221 12.36 1.70 -29.73
CA LEU A 221 12.09 2.80 -30.67
C LEU A 221 11.06 2.42 -31.76
#